data_AF-A0A9X1YA09-F1
#
_entry.id   AF-A0A9X1YA09-F1
#
_cell.length_a   1.000
_cell.length_b   1.000
_cell.length_c   1.000
_cell.angle_alpha   90.00
_cell.angle_beta   90.00
_cell.angle_gamma   90.00
#
_symmetry.space_group_name_H-M   'P 1'
#
loop_
_entity.id
_entity.type
_entity.pdbx_description
1 polymer ?
#
loop_
_entity_poly.entity_id
_entity_poly.type
_entity_poly.pdbx_seq_one_letter_code
_entity_poly.pdbx_strand_id
1 'polypeptide(L)'
;MQTFIRVIEIWLPSPDRTRLVLGDGLYGPLGGFRAASERISFAYGEGLPGRAWAARHPIILKDLQTSYFLRGEAAQAAGLTCAVALPVLAGDILLAVVVFLCGDDEAHVGAIELWRNDARENTEMSLVDGYYGTADAFGWLSQNTRFMRGFGLPGLAWQAGLPVAMADLGRAHGFLRWEGAVKVGLNKGMAFPYPDDGSGLTWVLAFISAQGTPIARRFEIWLPDEARASLVLQVDDGGAEGSEAEEGPSISVPRGEGLVGRAWSTCAPVVAHATGAGSGDTAPGQAESGAAVAIPFLREARLSAVVVWRF
;
A
#
# COMPACT_ATOMS: atom_id res chain seq x y z
N MET A 1 11.94 -15.74 -3.74
CA MET A 1 10.84 -15.25 -4.58
C MET A 1 10.94 -13.73 -4.70
N GLN A 2 10.71 -13.20 -5.89
CA GLN A 2 10.85 -11.79 -6.23
C GLN A 2 9.45 -11.14 -6.17
N THR A 3 9.28 -10.05 -5.42
CA THR A 3 7.99 -9.34 -5.23
C THR A 3 7.74 -8.28 -6.30
N PHE A 4 6.48 -7.97 -6.61
CA PHE A 4 6.14 -6.92 -7.60
C PHE A 4 6.76 -5.56 -7.27
N ILE A 5 6.58 -5.14 -6.02
CA ILE A 5 7.19 -3.93 -5.49
C ILE A 5 8.68 -4.24 -5.29
N ARG A 6 9.52 -3.45 -5.95
CA ARG A 6 10.99 -3.56 -5.94
C ARG A 6 11.63 -2.48 -5.09
N VAL A 7 11.02 -1.30 -5.06
CA VAL A 7 11.51 -0.15 -4.30
C VAL A 7 10.37 0.50 -3.54
N ILE A 8 10.66 0.96 -2.32
CA ILE A 8 9.79 1.76 -1.49
C ILE A 8 10.55 3.02 -1.08
N GLU A 9 9.92 4.17 -1.23
CA GLU A 9 10.49 5.45 -0.80
C GLU A 9 9.52 6.15 0.13
N ILE A 10 10.03 6.70 1.23
CA ILE A 10 9.29 7.60 2.11
C ILE A 10 9.81 9.01 1.86
N TRP A 11 8.95 9.84 1.27
CA TRP A 11 9.22 11.25 1.04
C TRP A 11 8.58 12.08 2.15
N LEU A 12 9.38 12.86 2.86
CA LEU A 12 8.95 13.67 4.00
C LEU A 12 8.88 15.15 3.60
N PRO A 13 7.92 15.93 4.11
CA PRO A 13 7.99 17.38 4.03
C PRO A 13 9.29 17.89 4.67
N SER A 14 9.98 18.75 3.95
CA SER A 14 11.09 19.56 4.47
C SER A 14 10.66 20.40 5.69
N PRO A 15 11.61 20.89 6.52
CA PRO A 15 11.27 21.69 7.70
C PRO A 15 10.41 22.94 7.42
N ASP A 16 10.62 23.59 6.27
CA ASP A 16 9.81 24.73 5.81
C ASP A 16 8.50 24.31 5.10
N ARG A 17 8.31 23.00 4.91
CA ARG A 17 7.16 22.35 4.28
C ARG A 17 6.90 22.79 2.85
N THR A 18 7.91 23.26 2.13
CA THR A 18 7.78 23.71 0.73
C THR A 18 8.09 22.61 -0.29
N ARG A 19 8.90 21.63 0.13
CA ARG A 19 9.36 20.51 -0.70
C ARG A 19 9.26 19.18 0.03
N LEU A 20 9.22 18.10 -0.73
CA LEU A 20 9.41 16.72 -0.28
C LEU A 20 10.87 16.31 -0.47
N VAL A 21 11.48 15.78 0.57
CA VAL A 21 12.85 15.23 0.58
C VAL A 21 12.81 13.74 0.93
N LEU A 22 13.78 12.97 0.44
CA LEU A 22 13.85 11.55 0.76
C LEU A 22 14.16 11.38 2.26
N GLY A 23 13.29 10.69 2.99
CA GLY A 23 13.47 10.39 4.41
C GLY A 23 14.11 9.01 4.63
N ASP A 24 13.53 7.97 4.05
CA ASP A 24 14.04 6.59 4.10
C ASP A 24 13.51 5.79 2.89
N GLY A 25 13.99 4.56 2.69
CA GLY A 25 13.47 3.69 1.65
C GLY A 25 14.10 2.30 1.61
N LEU A 26 13.39 1.37 0.99
CA LEU A 26 13.86 0.01 0.70
C LEU A 26 14.16 -0.09 -0.79
N TYR A 27 15.43 -0.34 -1.14
CA TYR A 27 15.88 -0.38 -2.54
C TYR A 27 16.35 -1.76 -2.98
N GLY A 28 16.48 -2.71 -2.04
CA GLY A 28 17.13 -3.99 -2.30
C GLY A 28 18.51 -3.79 -2.94
N PRO A 29 18.82 -4.45 -4.08
CA PRO A 29 20.10 -4.31 -4.77
C PRO A 29 20.22 -3.03 -5.63
N LEU A 30 19.17 -2.20 -5.73
CA LEU A 30 19.07 -1.09 -6.70
C LEU A 30 19.74 0.20 -6.18
N GLY A 31 21.00 0.11 -5.75
CA GLY A 31 21.75 1.25 -5.19
C GLY A 31 21.94 2.42 -6.16
N GLY A 32 22.01 2.16 -7.47
CA GLY A 32 22.04 3.21 -8.49
C GLY A 32 20.78 4.07 -8.50
N PHE A 33 19.61 3.44 -8.34
CA PHE A 33 18.34 4.15 -8.26
C PHE A 33 18.24 4.96 -6.95
N ARG A 34 18.68 4.37 -5.82
CA ARG A 34 18.78 5.09 -4.54
C ARG A 34 19.57 6.38 -4.66
N ALA A 35 20.74 6.34 -5.29
CA ALA A 35 21.57 7.52 -5.47
C ALA A 35 20.90 8.61 -6.35
N ALA A 36 20.03 8.22 -7.30
CA ALA A 36 19.23 9.18 -8.05
C ALA A 36 18.13 9.81 -7.17
N SER A 37 17.48 9.01 -6.32
CA SER A 37 16.46 9.48 -5.37
C SER A 37 17.03 10.43 -4.31
N GLU A 38 18.22 10.18 -3.78
CA GLU A 38 18.87 11.02 -2.78
C GLU A 38 19.24 12.43 -3.28
N ARG A 39 19.34 12.62 -4.61
CA ARG A 39 19.72 13.91 -5.23
C ARG A 39 18.54 14.76 -5.67
N ILE A 40 17.31 14.29 -5.48
CA ILE A 40 16.11 15.00 -5.92
C ILE A 40 15.23 15.36 -4.74
N SER A 41 14.44 16.42 -4.93
CA SER A 41 13.32 16.78 -4.06
C SER A 41 12.17 17.27 -4.92
N PHE A 42 10.95 17.25 -4.40
CA PHE A 42 9.74 17.58 -5.16
C PHE A 42 8.97 18.73 -4.53
N ALA A 43 8.69 19.79 -5.28
CA ALA A 43 7.73 20.81 -4.88
C ALA A 43 6.28 20.28 -4.91
N TYR A 44 5.35 21.08 -4.38
CA TYR A 44 3.91 20.80 -4.49
C TYR A 44 3.50 20.67 -5.96
N GLY A 45 2.86 19.54 -6.33
CA GLY A 45 2.47 19.24 -7.71
C GLY A 45 3.59 18.79 -8.65
N GLU A 46 4.84 18.70 -8.17
CA GLU A 46 6.01 18.32 -8.98
C GLU A 46 6.28 16.82 -8.93
N GLY A 47 6.50 16.20 -10.10
CA GLY A 47 6.75 14.77 -10.21
C GLY A 47 5.63 13.91 -9.60
N LEU A 48 5.89 12.62 -9.38
CA LEU A 48 4.90 11.72 -8.79
C LEU A 48 4.61 12.04 -7.31
N PRO A 49 5.62 12.22 -6.41
CA PRO A 49 5.35 12.48 -5.00
C PRO A 49 4.64 13.82 -4.76
N GLY A 50 5.07 14.89 -5.46
CA GLY A 50 4.46 16.20 -5.34
C GLY A 50 3.03 16.25 -5.88
N ARG A 51 2.72 15.49 -6.93
CA ARG A 51 1.33 15.35 -7.41
C ARG A 51 0.45 14.60 -6.43
N ALA A 52 0.93 13.54 -5.79
CA ALA A 52 0.16 12.84 -4.74
C ALA A 52 -0.09 13.76 -3.53
N TRP A 53 0.90 14.58 -3.16
CA TRP A 53 0.71 15.64 -2.17
C TRP A 53 -0.39 16.61 -2.59
N ALA A 54 -0.37 17.09 -3.84
CA ALA A 54 -1.36 18.03 -4.33
C ALA A 54 -2.78 17.44 -4.44
N ALA A 55 -2.88 16.20 -4.91
CA ALA A 55 -4.14 15.50 -5.12
C ALA A 55 -4.79 15.05 -3.82
N ARG A 56 -4.02 14.85 -2.75
CA ARG A 56 -4.48 14.35 -1.44
C ARG A 56 -5.09 12.93 -1.48
N HIS A 57 -4.91 12.23 -2.59
CA HIS A 57 -5.30 10.83 -2.76
C HIS A 57 -4.19 10.09 -3.52
N PRO A 58 -4.21 8.75 -3.52
CA PRO A 58 -3.20 7.98 -4.24
C PRO A 58 -3.19 8.27 -5.74
N ILE A 59 -2.02 8.16 -6.36
CA ILE A 59 -1.83 8.29 -7.81
C ILE A 59 -1.09 7.07 -8.32
N ILE A 60 -1.62 6.45 -9.38
CA ILE A 60 -0.98 5.38 -10.13
C ILE A 60 -0.28 5.99 -11.33
N LEU A 61 0.97 5.60 -11.57
CA LEU A 61 1.75 5.99 -12.74
C LEU A 61 2.21 4.74 -13.48
N LYS A 62 1.60 4.52 -14.65
CA LYS A 62 1.70 3.26 -15.41
C LYS A 62 2.96 3.14 -16.27
N ASP A 63 3.64 4.28 -16.51
CA ASP A 63 4.85 4.38 -17.31
C ASP A 63 5.79 5.39 -16.63
N LEU A 64 6.99 4.94 -16.25
CA LEU A 64 8.01 5.78 -15.63
C LEU A 64 8.97 6.43 -16.63
N GLN A 65 8.98 5.99 -17.89
CA GLN A 65 9.90 6.42 -18.92
C GLN A 65 9.36 7.62 -19.71
N THR A 66 8.08 7.59 -20.10
CA THR A 66 7.49 8.60 -21.01
C THR A 66 6.54 9.59 -20.31
N SER A 67 6.57 9.63 -18.98
CA SER A 67 5.67 10.45 -18.17
C SER A 67 6.36 11.64 -17.49
N TYR A 68 5.66 12.30 -16.57
CA TYR A 68 6.21 13.35 -15.71
C TYR A 68 7.16 12.83 -14.62
N PHE A 69 7.55 11.56 -14.66
CA PHE A 69 8.46 10.96 -13.70
C PHE A 69 9.89 11.47 -13.89
N LEU A 70 10.41 12.20 -12.89
CA LEU A 70 11.68 12.93 -13.02
C LEU A 70 12.94 12.05 -13.00
N ARG A 71 12.80 10.73 -12.82
CA ARG A 71 13.91 9.77 -12.70
C ARG A 71 13.79 8.63 -13.71
N GLY A 72 13.22 8.91 -14.89
CA GLY A 72 12.91 7.90 -15.92
C GLY A 72 14.11 7.05 -16.35
N GLU A 73 15.25 7.67 -16.65
CA GLU A 73 16.47 6.94 -17.05
C GLU A 73 16.98 6.00 -15.94
N ALA A 74 17.01 6.48 -14.69
CA ALA A 74 17.43 5.67 -13.55
C ALA A 74 16.45 4.53 -13.26
N ALA A 75 15.14 4.78 -13.41
CA ALA A 75 14.11 3.75 -13.28
C ALA A 75 14.25 2.69 -14.38
N GLN A 76 14.47 3.09 -15.62
CA GLN A 76 14.71 2.18 -16.75
C GLN A 76 15.94 1.30 -16.51
N ALA A 77 17.06 1.89 -16.09
CA ALA A 77 18.28 1.14 -15.76
C ALA A 77 18.08 0.15 -14.60
N ALA A 78 17.12 0.44 -13.71
CA ALA A 78 16.75 -0.41 -12.58
C ALA A 78 15.62 -1.42 -12.90
N GLY A 79 15.08 -1.42 -14.13
CA GLY A 79 13.96 -2.28 -14.53
C GLY A 79 12.62 -1.92 -13.89
N LEU A 80 12.45 -0.67 -13.44
CA LEU A 80 11.21 -0.17 -12.85
C LEU A 80 10.32 0.44 -13.95
N THR A 81 9.05 0.09 -13.97
CA THR A 81 8.13 0.41 -15.08
C THR A 81 6.90 1.18 -14.66
N CYS A 82 6.40 0.94 -13.45
CA CYS A 82 5.28 1.68 -12.88
C CYS A 82 5.50 2.02 -11.41
N ALA A 83 4.70 2.94 -10.90
CA ALA A 83 4.74 3.33 -9.50
C ALA A 83 3.36 3.73 -8.99
N VAL A 84 3.20 3.72 -7.68
CA VAL A 84 2.04 4.28 -6.99
C VAL A 84 2.52 5.13 -5.83
N ALA A 85 1.98 6.34 -5.72
CA ALA A 85 2.27 7.28 -4.63
C ALA A 85 1.06 7.42 -3.71
N LEU A 86 1.29 7.25 -2.42
CA LEU A 86 0.31 7.19 -1.35
C LEU A 86 0.58 8.35 -0.38
N PRO A 87 -0.24 9.41 -0.36
CA PRO A 87 -0.07 10.51 0.59
C PRO A 87 -0.59 10.09 1.99
N VAL A 88 0.24 10.22 3.02
CA VAL A 88 -0.15 10.02 4.42
C VAL A 88 -0.52 11.38 5.02
N LEU A 89 -1.79 11.55 5.35
CA LEU A 89 -2.39 12.82 5.75
C LEU A 89 -2.94 12.76 7.18
N ALA A 90 -2.72 13.81 7.96
CA ALA A 90 -3.46 14.10 9.19
C ALA A 90 -4.38 15.29 8.94
N GLY A 91 -5.62 15.03 8.52
CA GLY A 91 -6.52 16.07 8.02
C GLY A 91 -5.93 16.73 6.77
N ASP A 92 -5.65 18.03 6.82
CA ASP A 92 -5.05 18.75 5.70
C ASP A 92 -3.52 18.70 5.66
N ILE A 93 -2.90 18.19 6.73
CA ILE A 93 -1.45 18.19 6.89
C ILE A 93 -0.86 16.92 6.29
N LEU A 94 -0.03 17.07 5.25
CA LEU A 94 0.79 15.98 4.75
C LEU A 94 1.89 15.63 5.76
N LEU A 95 1.96 14.35 6.14
CA LEU A 95 3.01 13.78 6.99
C LEU A 95 4.11 13.13 6.17
N ALA A 96 3.75 12.42 5.09
CA ALA A 96 4.68 11.79 4.16
C ALA A 96 3.99 11.45 2.83
N VAL A 97 4.76 11.15 1.80
CA VAL A 97 4.30 10.39 0.63
C VAL A 97 5.10 9.10 0.55
N VAL A 98 4.42 7.97 0.59
CA VAL A 98 5.04 6.66 0.33
C VAL A 98 4.93 6.37 -1.16
N VAL A 99 6.04 6.02 -1.80
CA VAL A 99 6.05 5.61 -3.21
C VAL A 99 6.47 4.15 -3.28
N PHE A 100 5.62 3.32 -3.87
CA PHE A 100 6.02 1.99 -4.32
C PHE A 100 6.39 2.06 -5.79
N LEU A 101 7.59 1.57 -6.15
CA LEU A 101 7.99 1.39 -7.53
C LEU A 101 8.07 -0.11 -7.83
N CYS A 102 7.45 -0.47 -8.93
CA CYS A 102 7.30 -1.85 -9.35
C CYS A 102 8.11 -2.07 -10.64
N GLY A 103 8.64 -3.28 -10.76
CA GLY A 103 9.31 -3.73 -11.98
C GLY A 103 8.40 -4.59 -12.82
N ASP A 104 8.61 -4.55 -14.12
CA ASP A 104 7.97 -5.46 -15.06
C ASP A 104 8.87 -6.68 -15.26
N ASP A 105 8.40 -7.85 -14.86
CA ASP A 105 8.84 -9.10 -15.47
C ASP A 105 7.72 -9.54 -16.42
N GLU A 106 8.06 -10.08 -17.60
CA GLU A 106 7.07 -10.55 -18.60
C GLU A 106 6.09 -11.60 -18.05
N ALA A 107 6.36 -12.12 -16.85
CA ALA A 107 5.53 -13.07 -16.12
C ALA A 107 4.65 -12.41 -15.03
N HIS A 108 4.67 -11.07 -14.87
CA HIS A 108 3.99 -10.43 -13.76
C HIS A 108 2.48 -10.39 -13.96
N VAL A 109 1.78 -10.99 -13.00
CA VAL A 109 0.32 -10.97 -12.94
C VAL A 109 -0.09 -10.29 -11.63
N GLY A 110 -0.47 -9.02 -11.74
CA GLY A 110 -0.93 -8.22 -10.62
C GLY A 110 -1.70 -7.00 -11.13
N ALA A 111 -2.58 -6.47 -10.29
CA ALA A 111 -3.31 -5.25 -10.56
C ALA A 111 -3.19 -4.26 -9.40
N ILE A 112 -3.06 -2.99 -9.75
CA ILE A 112 -3.24 -1.85 -8.84
C ILE A 112 -4.42 -1.07 -9.39
N GLU A 113 -5.45 -0.83 -8.57
CA GLU A 113 -6.67 -0.15 -9.01
C GLU A 113 -6.97 1.02 -8.09
N LEU A 114 -7.35 2.16 -8.66
CA LEU A 114 -7.83 3.32 -7.93
C LEU A 114 -9.32 3.52 -8.22
N TRP A 115 -10.13 3.37 -7.18
CA TRP A 115 -11.58 3.53 -7.22
C TRP A 115 -11.99 4.84 -6.55
N ARG A 116 -13.07 5.44 -7.01
CA ARG A 116 -13.63 6.68 -6.44
C ARG A 116 -15.15 6.63 -6.38
N ASN A 117 -15.69 7.14 -5.29
CA ASN A 117 -17.08 7.55 -5.16
C ASN A 117 -17.17 9.02 -4.77
N ASP A 118 -18.17 9.71 -5.30
CA ASP A 118 -18.70 10.95 -4.74
C ASP A 118 -20.09 10.64 -4.19
N ALA A 119 -20.24 10.68 -2.85
CA ALA A 119 -21.47 10.33 -2.18
C ALA A 119 -22.63 11.30 -2.48
N ARG A 120 -22.32 12.48 -3.03
CA ARG A 120 -23.32 13.49 -3.44
C ARG A 120 -23.95 13.15 -4.79
N GLU A 121 -23.22 12.40 -5.62
CA GLU A 121 -23.63 12.13 -7.00
C GLU A 121 -24.02 10.67 -7.22
N ASN A 122 -23.37 9.73 -6.54
CA ASN A 122 -23.47 8.30 -6.86
C ASN A 122 -23.55 7.42 -5.60
N THR A 123 -24.30 6.33 -5.70
CA THR A 123 -24.34 5.27 -4.67
C THR A 123 -23.26 4.19 -4.85
N GLU A 124 -22.54 4.25 -5.96
CA GLU A 124 -21.52 3.26 -6.36
C GLU A 124 -20.17 3.96 -6.60
N MET A 125 -19.09 3.21 -6.42
CA MET A 125 -17.76 3.64 -6.85
C MET A 125 -17.42 3.12 -8.25
N SER A 126 -16.69 3.94 -8.98
CA SER A 126 -16.19 3.65 -10.33
C SER A 126 -14.66 3.61 -10.35
N LEU A 127 -14.10 2.84 -11.28
CA LEU A 127 -12.65 2.83 -11.52
C LEU A 127 -12.23 4.20 -12.09
N VAL A 128 -11.19 4.79 -11.51
CA VAL A 128 -10.56 6.03 -12.01
C VAL A 128 -9.29 5.72 -12.79
N ASP A 129 -8.45 4.82 -12.28
CA ASP A 129 -7.23 4.38 -12.95
C ASP A 129 -6.84 2.97 -12.51
N GLY A 130 -6.01 2.30 -13.29
CA GLY A 130 -5.48 0.99 -12.94
C GLY A 130 -4.29 0.54 -13.78
N TYR A 131 -3.38 -0.18 -13.13
CA TYR A 131 -2.29 -0.93 -13.75
C TYR A 131 -2.63 -2.42 -13.67
N TYR A 132 -2.40 -3.17 -14.76
CA TYR A 132 -2.84 -4.57 -14.86
C TYR A 132 -1.74 -5.56 -15.26
N GLY A 133 -0.50 -5.10 -15.46
CA GLY A 133 0.59 -5.95 -15.97
C GLY A 133 0.13 -6.71 -17.22
N THR A 134 0.24 -8.04 -17.20
CA THR A 134 -0.20 -8.93 -18.29
C THR A 134 -1.70 -9.30 -18.23
N ALA A 135 -2.47 -8.81 -17.26
CA ALA A 135 -3.86 -9.17 -17.01
C ALA A 135 -4.87 -8.24 -17.75
N ASP A 136 -4.68 -8.01 -19.05
CA ASP A 136 -5.51 -7.08 -19.85
C ASP A 136 -7.01 -7.37 -19.79
N ALA A 137 -7.39 -8.66 -19.85
CA ALA A 137 -8.79 -9.08 -19.76
C ALA A 137 -9.42 -8.72 -18.40
N PHE A 138 -8.63 -8.80 -17.32
CA PHE A 138 -9.08 -8.37 -16.00
C PHE A 138 -9.26 -6.85 -15.96
N GLY A 139 -8.33 -6.09 -16.56
CA GLY A 139 -8.43 -4.63 -16.67
C GLY A 139 -9.67 -4.15 -17.42
N TRP A 140 -10.03 -4.82 -18.53
CA TRP A 140 -11.26 -4.52 -19.26
C TRP A 140 -12.51 -4.74 -18.39
N LEU A 141 -12.56 -5.83 -17.62
CA LEU A 141 -13.65 -6.09 -16.69
C LEU A 141 -13.70 -5.03 -15.58
N SER A 142 -12.56 -4.60 -15.04
CA SER A 142 -12.49 -3.56 -14.01
C SER A 142 -13.11 -2.24 -14.47
N GLN A 143 -12.80 -1.80 -15.69
CA GLN A 143 -13.32 -0.55 -16.25
C GLN A 143 -14.86 -0.53 -16.35
N ASN A 144 -15.44 -1.70 -16.61
CA ASN A 144 -16.89 -1.90 -16.78
C ASN A 144 -17.60 -2.33 -15.50
N THR A 145 -16.90 -2.36 -14.36
CA THR A 145 -17.47 -2.74 -13.07
C THR A 145 -17.74 -1.52 -12.20
N ARG A 146 -18.78 -1.61 -11.39
CA ARG A 146 -19.10 -0.68 -10.31
C ARG A 146 -19.25 -1.46 -9.01
N PHE A 147 -18.89 -0.83 -7.90
CA PHE A 147 -19.03 -1.45 -6.57
C PHE A 147 -19.96 -0.62 -5.69
N MET A 148 -20.98 -1.27 -5.16
CA MET A 148 -21.76 -0.74 -4.05
C MET A 148 -20.95 -0.79 -2.75
N ARG A 149 -21.28 0.10 -1.82
CA ARG A 149 -20.71 0.08 -0.47
C ARG A 149 -20.99 -1.28 0.21
N GLY A 150 -19.94 -1.92 0.70
CA GLY A 150 -20.00 -3.24 1.34
C GLY A 150 -19.88 -4.44 0.38
N PHE A 151 -19.76 -4.22 -0.93
CA PHE A 151 -19.69 -5.30 -1.92
C PHE A 151 -18.37 -5.32 -2.68
N GLY A 152 -17.77 -6.50 -2.78
CA GLY A 152 -16.42 -6.66 -3.32
C GLY A 152 -15.34 -6.00 -2.48
N LEU A 153 -14.08 -6.26 -2.82
CA LEU A 153 -12.94 -5.75 -2.04
C LEU A 153 -12.93 -4.21 -1.91
N PRO A 154 -13.11 -3.42 -2.98
CA PRO A 154 -13.16 -1.96 -2.84
C PRO A 154 -14.37 -1.47 -2.03
N GLY A 155 -15.54 -2.08 -2.23
CA GLY A 155 -16.76 -1.72 -1.50
C GLY A 155 -16.69 -2.04 -0.01
N LEU A 156 -16.03 -3.12 0.39
CA LEU A 156 -15.80 -3.46 1.79
C LEU A 156 -14.88 -2.46 2.49
N ALA A 157 -13.75 -2.10 1.88
CA ALA A 157 -12.87 -1.07 2.41
C ALA A 157 -13.60 0.29 2.53
N TRP A 158 -14.46 0.62 1.56
CA TRP A 158 -15.32 1.80 1.62
C TRP A 158 -16.36 1.74 2.75
N GLN A 159 -16.96 0.58 2.99
CA GLN A 159 -17.92 0.43 4.08
C GLN A 159 -17.25 0.58 5.44
N ALA A 160 -16.15 -0.15 5.65
CA ALA A 160 -15.42 -0.17 6.91
C ALA A 160 -14.71 1.16 7.21
N GLY A 161 -14.25 1.87 6.16
CA GLY A 161 -13.34 3.01 6.34
C GLY A 161 -11.99 2.59 6.95
N LEU A 162 -11.64 1.30 6.82
CA LEU A 162 -10.41 0.67 7.28
C LEU A 162 -9.78 -0.15 6.16
N PRO A 163 -8.46 -0.39 6.18
CA PRO A 163 -7.82 -1.36 5.31
C PRO A 163 -8.49 -2.74 5.42
N VAL A 164 -8.69 -3.40 4.29
CA VAL A 164 -9.27 -4.74 4.20
C VAL A 164 -8.34 -5.62 3.37
N ALA A 165 -8.14 -6.86 3.80
CA ALA A 165 -7.50 -7.89 3.01
C ALA A 165 -8.49 -9.04 2.75
N MET A 166 -8.35 -9.67 1.60
CA MET A 166 -9.09 -10.86 1.22
C MET A 166 -8.10 -11.92 0.73
N ALA A 167 -8.09 -13.05 1.43
CA ALA A 167 -7.49 -14.28 0.93
C ALA A 167 -8.52 -15.00 0.04
N ASP A 168 -8.07 -15.50 -1.11
CA ASP A 168 -8.87 -16.24 -2.09
C ASP A 168 -10.07 -15.45 -2.67
N LEU A 169 -9.76 -14.48 -3.53
CA LEU A 169 -10.73 -13.71 -4.32
C LEU A 169 -11.65 -14.58 -5.19
N GLY A 170 -11.25 -15.82 -5.52
CA GLY A 170 -12.03 -16.74 -6.35
C GLY A 170 -13.17 -17.43 -5.61
N ARG A 171 -13.05 -17.59 -4.28
CA ARG A 171 -14.06 -18.24 -3.42
C ARG A 171 -14.84 -17.28 -2.53
N ALA A 172 -14.38 -16.04 -2.37
CA ALA A 172 -15.09 -15.04 -1.59
C ALA A 172 -16.47 -14.71 -2.22
N HIS A 173 -17.55 -15.01 -1.50
CA HIS A 173 -18.90 -14.57 -1.88
C HIS A 173 -18.90 -13.05 -2.11
N GLY A 174 -19.29 -12.60 -3.31
CA GLY A 174 -19.42 -11.18 -3.65
C GLY A 174 -18.27 -10.56 -4.46
N PHE A 175 -17.27 -11.34 -4.91
CA PHE A 175 -16.30 -10.83 -5.88
C PHE A 175 -16.89 -10.79 -7.30
N LEU A 176 -17.31 -9.60 -7.72
CA LEU A 176 -18.07 -9.32 -8.96
C LEU A 176 -17.33 -9.63 -10.29
N ARG A 177 -16.12 -10.21 -10.26
CA ARG A 177 -15.28 -10.50 -11.45
C ARG A 177 -14.42 -11.76 -11.32
N TRP A 178 -14.87 -12.72 -10.51
CA TRP A 178 -14.07 -13.91 -10.13
C TRP A 178 -13.60 -14.73 -11.33
N GLU A 179 -14.42 -14.90 -12.37
CA GLU A 179 -14.03 -15.67 -13.55
C GLU A 179 -12.81 -15.09 -14.27
N GLY A 180 -12.71 -13.76 -14.32
CA GLY A 180 -11.57 -13.06 -14.92
C GLY A 180 -10.32 -13.20 -14.06
N ALA A 181 -10.44 -12.98 -12.74
CA ALA A 181 -9.32 -13.09 -11.80
C ALA A 181 -8.75 -14.51 -11.72
N VAL A 182 -9.62 -15.54 -11.66
CA VAL A 182 -9.21 -16.94 -11.59
C VAL A 182 -8.47 -17.36 -12.87
N LYS A 183 -8.93 -16.92 -14.06
CA LYS A 183 -8.27 -17.25 -15.34
C LYS A 183 -6.82 -16.77 -15.41
N VAL A 184 -6.51 -15.65 -14.77
CA VAL A 184 -5.15 -15.09 -14.71
C VAL A 184 -4.42 -15.43 -13.42
N GLY A 185 -5.04 -16.17 -12.49
CA GLY A 185 -4.43 -16.62 -11.24
C GLY A 185 -4.37 -15.58 -10.12
N LEU A 186 -5.09 -14.45 -10.23
CA LEU A 186 -5.21 -13.44 -9.17
C LEU A 186 -6.04 -14.00 -8.02
N ASN A 187 -5.48 -14.03 -6.81
CA ASN A 187 -6.10 -14.72 -5.67
C ASN A 187 -6.03 -13.96 -4.34
N LYS A 188 -5.11 -13.01 -4.18
CA LYS A 188 -5.00 -12.18 -2.98
C LYS A 188 -5.31 -10.73 -3.33
N GLY A 189 -6.06 -10.06 -2.47
CA GLY A 189 -6.40 -8.67 -2.66
C GLY A 189 -6.36 -7.88 -1.36
N MET A 190 -5.90 -6.64 -1.42
CA MET A 190 -6.01 -5.67 -0.35
C MET A 190 -6.59 -4.38 -0.86
N ALA A 191 -7.37 -3.69 -0.02
CA ALA A 191 -7.91 -2.38 -0.32
C ALA A 191 -7.71 -1.41 0.84
N PHE A 192 -7.33 -0.19 0.48
CA PHE A 192 -6.96 0.87 1.40
C PHE A 192 -7.85 2.09 1.14
N PRO A 193 -8.72 2.48 2.10
CA PRO A 193 -9.56 3.64 1.93
C PRO A 193 -8.79 4.93 2.18
N TYR A 194 -9.08 5.94 1.36
CA TYR A 194 -8.59 7.32 1.45
C TYR A 194 -9.81 8.25 1.37
N PRO A 195 -10.54 8.42 2.49
CA PRO A 195 -11.61 9.41 2.55
C PRO A 195 -11.01 10.82 2.46
N ASP A 196 -11.62 11.68 1.66
CA ASP A 196 -11.34 13.10 1.65
C ASP A 196 -12.46 13.83 2.38
N ASP A 197 -12.31 13.95 3.71
CA ASP A 197 -13.32 14.51 4.61
C ASP A 197 -13.77 15.92 4.19
N GLY A 198 -12.91 16.69 3.51
CA GLY A 198 -13.22 18.04 3.05
C GLY A 198 -14.15 18.08 1.82
N SER A 199 -13.92 17.20 0.85
CA SER A 199 -14.72 17.17 -0.39
C SER A 199 -15.92 16.22 -0.31
N GLY A 200 -15.89 15.24 0.59
CA GLY A 200 -16.86 14.14 0.62
C GLY A 200 -16.57 13.03 -0.40
N LEU A 201 -15.45 13.14 -1.14
CA LEU A 201 -14.98 12.06 -2.01
C LEU A 201 -14.44 10.91 -1.17
N THR A 202 -14.68 9.69 -1.62
CA THR A 202 -14.03 8.50 -1.08
C THR A 202 -13.21 7.82 -2.16
N TRP A 203 -11.94 7.62 -1.87
CA TRP A 203 -11.04 6.85 -2.73
C TRP A 203 -10.73 5.50 -2.11
N VAL A 204 -10.51 4.50 -2.94
CA VAL A 204 -10.00 3.19 -2.50
C VAL A 204 -8.89 2.74 -3.44
N LEU A 205 -7.71 2.53 -2.89
CA LEU A 205 -6.58 1.94 -3.60
C LEU A 205 -6.59 0.43 -3.34
N ALA A 206 -6.65 -0.38 -4.39
CA ALA A 206 -6.60 -1.83 -4.29
C ALA A 206 -5.33 -2.39 -4.93
N PHE A 207 -4.74 -3.38 -4.27
CA PHE A 207 -3.63 -4.19 -4.76
C PHE A 207 -4.14 -5.62 -4.88
N ILE A 208 -3.98 -6.23 -6.05
CA ILE A 208 -4.46 -7.57 -6.34
C ILE A 208 -3.30 -8.36 -6.95
N SER A 209 -2.95 -9.50 -6.36
CA SER A 209 -1.79 -10.28 -6.79
C SER A 209 -2.14 -11.73 -7.08
N ALA A 210 -1.36 -12.34 -7.98
CA ALA A 210 -1.34 -13.79 -8.13
C ALA A 210 -0.36 -14.44 -7.14
N GLN A 211 -0.55 -15.74 -6.90
CA GLN A 211 0.27 -16.50 -5.94
C GLN A 211 1.75 -16.58 -6.36
N GLY A 212 2.04 -16.62 -7.66
CA GLY A 212 3.41 -16.69 -8.19
C GLY A 212 4.15 -15.35 -8.18
N THR A 213 3.43 -14.25 -8.03
CA THR A 213 3.93 -12.87 -8.23
C THR A 213 3.35 -11.95 -7.16
N PRO A 214 3.61 -12.23 -5.87
CA PRO A 214 2.96 -11.48 -4.81
C PRO A 214 3.52 -10.06 -4.73
N ILE A 215 2.65 -9.13 -4.31
CA ILE A 215 2.99 -7.71 -4.25
C ILE A 215 4.00 -7.42 -3.13
N ALA A 216 3.87 -8.13 -2.01
CA ALA A 216 4.88 -8.27 -0.96
C ALA A 216 4.83 -9.71 -0.41
N ARG A 217 5.79 -10.11 0.41
CA ARG A 217 5.84 -11.48 0.97
C ARG A 217 4.76 -11.72 2.02
N ARG A 218 4.44 -10.68 2.80
CA ARG A 218 3.46 -10.73 3.87
C ARG A 218 2.88 -9.35 4.17
N PHE A 219 1.62 -9.34 4.58
CA PHE A 219 0.85 -8.19 5.02
C PHE A 219 0.28 -8.39 6.41
N GLU A 220 0.31 -7.31 7.18
CA GLU A 220 -0.32 -7.25 8.48
C GLU A 220 -1.20 -6.01 8.57
N ILE A 221 -2.39 -6.15 9.13
CA ILE A 221 -3.26 -5.00 9.48
C ILE A 221 -3.37 -4.96 10.99
N TRP A 222 -2.95 -3.84 11.57
CA TRP A 222 -2.97 -3.58 13.00
C TRP A 222 -3.96 -2.48 13.31
N LEU A 223 -4.90 -2.72 14.23
CA LEU A 223 -5.91 -1.76 14.64
C LEU A 223 -5.72 -1.38 16.11
N PRO A 224 -6.03 -0.13 16.51
CA PRO A 224 -6.04 0.23 17.93
C PRO A 224 -7.10 -0.58 18.68
N ASP A 225 -6.77 -1.00 19.90
CA ASP A 225 -7.75 -1.54 20.84
C ASP A 225 -8.76 -0.46 21.28
N GLU A 226 -9.82 -0.88 21.99
CA GLU A 226 -10.88 0.02 22.44
C GLU A 226 -10.33 1.16 23.34
N ALA A 227 -9.38 0.82 24.21
CA ALA A 227 -8.69 1.79 25.08
C ALA A 227 -7.68 2.69 24.34
N ARG A 228 -7.34 2.34 23.09
CA ARG A 228 -6.24 2.95 22.31
C ARG A 228 -4.90 2.96 23.06
N ALA A 229 -4.66 1.93 23.85
CA ALA A 229 -3.42 1.70 24.61
C ALA A 229 -2.40 0.90 23.81
N SER A 230 -2.87 0.02 22.92
CA SER A 230 -2.04 -0.84 22.07
C SER A 230 -2.60 -0.95 20.64
N LEU A 231 -1.74 -1.34 19.70
CA LEU A 231 -2.17 -1.84 18.39
C LEU A 231 -2.25 -3.36 18.42
N VAL A 232 -3.36 -3.91 17.92
CA VAL A 232 -3.65 -5.34 17.89
C VAL A 232 -3.63 -5.85 16.46
N LEU A 233 -2.94 -6.97 16.23
CA LEU A 233 -2.92 -7.65 14.94
C LEU A 233 -4.31 -8.20 14.60
N GLN A 234 -4.90 -7.76 13.49
CA GLN A 234 -6.22 -8.19 13.03
C GLN A 234 -6.16 -9.09 11.80
N VAL A 235 -5.19 -8.82 10.92
CA VAL A 235 -4.96 -9.63 9.72
C VAL A 235 -3.48 -9.94 9.65
N ASP A 236 -3.19 -11.21 9.37
CA ASP A 236 -1.88 -11.71 9.00
C ASP A 236 -2.03 -12.64 7.80
N ASP A 237 -1.56 -12.22 6.64
CA ASP A 237 -1.70 -13.01 5.40
C ASP A 237 -0.59 -14.05 5.18
N GLY A 238 0.37 -14.13 6.12
CA GLY A 238 1.50 -15.07 6.11
C GLY A 238 1.26 -16.33 6.95
N GLY A 239 0.14 -16.41 7.66
CA GLY A 239 -0.29 -17.62 8.37
C GLY A 239 -0.63 -18.76 7.39
N ALA A 240 -0.39 -20.01 7.80
CA ALA A 240 -0.69 -21.18 6.98
C ALA A 240 -2.17 -21.19 6.55
N GLU A 241 -2.41 -21.27 5.24
CA GLU A 241 -3.74 -21.53 4.69
C GLU A 241 -4.28 -22.83 5.29
N GLY A 242 -5.35 -22.74 6.10
CA GLY A 242 -6.07 -23.91 6.61
C GLY A 242 -5.94 -24.23 8.10
N SER A 243 -5.27 -23.41 8.93
CA SER A 243 -5.58 -23.48 10.36
C SER A 243 -6.86 -22.69 10.61
N GLU A 244 -7.94 -23.37 11.01
CA GLU A 244 -8.95 -22.74 11.86
C GLU A 244 -8.19 -21.90 12.89
N ALA A 245 -8.47 -20.60 12.97
CA ALA A 245 -7.81 -19.72 13.90
C ALA A 245 -8.02 -20.26 15.31
N GLU A 246 -7.10 -21.09 15.81
CA GLU A 246 -7.01 -21.39 17.21
C GLU A 246 -6.87 -20.03 17.91
N GLU A 247 -7.70 -19.80 18.93
CA GLU A 247 -7.73 -18.62 19.78
C GLU A 247 -6.39 -18.49 20.54
N GLY A 248 -5.32 -18.22 19.80
CA GLY A 248 -4.05 -17.80 20.35
C GLY A 248 -4.19 -16.42 20.98
N PRO A 249 -3.29 -16.05 21.90
CA PRO A 249 -3.31 -14.73 22.51
C PRO A 249 -3.22 -13.65 21.43
N SER A 250 -4.10 -12.66 21.54
CA SER A 250 -4.11 -11.49 20.67
C SER A 250 -2.74 -10.79 20.72
N ILE A 251 -2.04 -10.75 19.58
CA ILE A 251 -0.73 -10.10 19.49
C ILE A 251 -0.97 -8.59 19.53
N SER A 252 -0.37 -7.92 20.52
CA SER A 252 -0.48 -6.47 20.69
C SER A 252 0.88 -5.80 20.85
N VAL A 253 0.98 -4.56 20.38
CA VAL A 253 2.19 -3.74 20.39
C VAL A 253 1.90 -2.39 21.03
N PRO A 254 2.62 -2.01 22.10
CA PRO A 254 2.51 -0.69 22.71
C PRO A 254 3.01 0.44 21.80
N ARG A 255 2.58 1.65 22.09
CA ARG A 255 3.03 2.85 21.37
C ARG A 255 4.54 3.04 21.52
N GLY A 256 5.22 3.27 20.40
CA GLY A 256 6.67 3.49 20.34
C GLY A 256 7.51 2.21 20.23
N GLU A 257 6.92 1.03 20.43
CA GLU A 257 7.66 -0.24 20.40
C GLU A 257 7.71 -0.87 19.01
N GLY A 258 8.88 -1.40 18.63
CA GLY A 258 9.06 -2.09 17.35
C GLY A 258 8.75 -1.25 16.11
N LEU A 259 8.47 -1.91 14.98
CA LEU A 259 8.13 -1.22 13.74
C LEU A 259 6.75 -0.55 13.81
N VAL A 260 5.75 -1.31 14.27
CA VAL A 260 4.33 -0.91 14.31
C VAL A 260 4.08 0.18 15.34
N GLY A 261 4.59 0.04 16.56
CA GLY A 261 4.44 1.04 17.61
C GLY A 261 5.16 2.36 17.28
N ARG A 262 6.30 2.32 16.56
CA ARG A 262 6.95 3.55 16.06
C ARG A 262 6.12 4.26 14.99
N ALA A 263 5.53 3.53 14.03
CA ALA A 263 4.63 4.14 13.05
C ALA A 263 3.41 4.78 13.74
N TRP A 264 2.92 4.17 14.82
CA TRP A 264 1.88 4.78 15.64
C TRP A 264 2.37 6.02 16.40
N SER A 265 3.56 5.99 16.99
CA SER A 265 4.05 7.11 17.79
C SER A 265 4.22 8.38 16.97
N THR A 266 4.74 8.25 15.74
CA THR A 266 5.01 9.36 14.83
C THR A 266 3.84 9.70 13.91
N CYS A 267 2.89 8.78 13.72
CA CYS A 267 1.89 8.84 12.63
C CYS A 267 2.51 8.99 11.23
N ALA A 268 3.80 8.65 11.08
CA ALA A 268 4.51 8.65 9.82
C ALA A 268 4.93 7.22 9.44
N PRO A 269 5.12 6.93 8.14
CA PRO A 269 5.65 5.66 7.69
C PRO A 269 7.04 5.39 8.30
N VAL A 270 7.31 4.13 8.61
CA VAL A 270 8.60 3.69 9.19
C VAL A 270 9.11 2.49 8.40
N VAL A 271 10.40 2.47 8.09
CA VAL A 271 11.07 1.31 7.48
C VAL A 271 11.82 0.52 8.54
N ALA A 272 11.75 -0.81 8.44
CA ALA A 272 12.69 -1.74 9.04
C ALA A 272 13.59 -2.28 7.94
N HIS A 273 14.90 -2.06 8.07
CA HIS A 273 15.90 -2.62 7.17
C HIS A 273 16.27 -4.03 7.63
N ALA A 274 16.53 -4.94 6.68
CA ALA A 274 17.00 -6.28 7.03
C ALA A 274 18.37 -6.19 7.74
N THR A 275 18.44 -6.63 8.99
CA THR A 275 19.71 -6.76 9.72
C THR A 275 20.41 -8.05 9.27
N GLY A 276 21.69 -7.96 8.89
CA GLY A 276 22.51 -9.15 8.65
C GLY A 276 22.50 -10.06 9.89
N ALA A 277 22.45 -11.38 9.68
CA ALA A 277 22.36 -12.38 10.75
C ALA A 277 23.41 -12.12 11.85
N GLY A 278 22.96 -11.75 13.04
CA GLY A 278 23.81 -11.43 14.18
C GLY A 278 23.10 -11.74 15.50
N SER A 279 23.53 -12.85 16.11
CA SER A 279 23.40 -13.32 17.50
C SER A 279 22.08 -13.10 18.25
N GLY A 280 21.46 -14.23 18.62
CA GLY A 280 20.20 -14.29 19.33
C GLY A 280 20.22 -13.64 20.70
N ASP A 281 19.20 -12.84 20.95
CA ASP A 281 18.28 -13.01 22.08
C ASP A 281 17.08 -12.09 21.78
N THR A 282 16.03 -12.62 21.18
CA THR A 282 14.84 -11.83 20.83
C THR A 282 13.59 -12.63 21.14
N ALA A 283 12.74 -12.03 21.97
CA ALA A 283 11.45 -12.58 22.37
C ALA A 283 10.56 -12.90 21.16
N PRO A 284 9.65 -13.89 21.27
CA PRO A 284 8.69 -14.20 20.21
C PRO A 284 7.86 -12.97 19.85
N GLY A 285 7.81 -12.62 18.55
CA GLY A 285 7.15 -11.42 18.03
C GLY A 285 8.08 -10.24 17.71
N GLN A 286 9.39 -10.31 18.01
CA GLN A 286 10.35 -9.22 17.77
C GLN A 286 11.49 -9.52 16.79
N ALA A 287 11.58 -10.74 16.26
CA ALA A 287 12.60 -11.09 15.25
C ALA A 287 11.98 -11.80 14.05
N GLU A 288 11.45 -11.00 13.13
CA GLU A 288 11.39 -11.42 11.74
C GLU A 288 12.47 -10.65 10.97
N SER A 289 13.57 -11.36 10.71
CA SER A 289 14.67 -10.89 9.88
C SER A 289 14.15 -10.66 8.46
N GLY A 290 13.92 -9.41 8.09
CA GLY A 290 13.40 -9.04 6.79
C GLY A 290 13.19 -7.54 6.65
N ALA A 291 13.23 -7.05 5.42
CA ALA A 291 12.92 -5.66 5.13
C ALA A 291 11.40 -5.45 5.22
N ALA A 292 10.95 -4.39 5.87
CA ALA A 292 9.52 -4.08 5.99
C ALA A 292 9.25 -2.57 6.02
N VAL A 293 8.03 -2.18 5.67
CA VAL A 293 7.52 -0.83 5.88
C VAL A 293 6.19 -0.88 6.62
N ALA A 294 6.04 -0.06 7.65
CA ALA A 294 4.78 0.18 8.33
C ALA A 294 4.22 1.54 7.89
N ILE A 295 2.98 1.55 7.40
CA ILE A 295 2.30 2.73 6.89
C ILE A 295 1.08 3.00 7.78
N PRO A 296 1.03 4.14 8.48
CA PRO A 296 -0.15 4.53 9.25
C PRO A 296 -1.23 5.07 8.32
N PHE A 297 -2.47 4.61 8.56
CA PHE A 297 -3.68 5.17 7.98
C PHE A 297 -4.37 5.99 9.06
N LEU A 298 -4.77 7.20 8.68
CA LEU A 298 -5.44 8.13 9.58
C LEU A 298 -6.82 8.46 9.05
N ARG A 299 -7.72 8.74 9.99
CA ARG A 299 -9.06 9.26 9.73
C ARG A 299 -9.32 10.37 10.73
N GLU A 300 -9.82 11.51 10.28
CA GLU A 300 -10.08 12.68 11.15
C GLU A 300 -8.85 13.02 12.02
N ALA A 301 -7.66 12.99 11.41
CA ALA A 301 -6.35 13.20 12.04
C ALA A 301 -5.99 12.23 13.20
N ARG A 302 -6.69 11.09 13.31
CA ARG A 302 -6.41 10.04 14.28
C ARG A 302 -5.98 8.76 13.57
N LEU A 303 -4.99 8.06 14.12
CA LEU A 303 -4.62 6.73 13.63
C LEU A 303 -5.84 5.80 13.66
N SER A 304 -6.14 5.16 12.53
CA SER A 304 -7.19 4.15 12.39
C SER A 304 -6.60 2.75 12.18
N ALA A 305 -5.48 2.64 11.49
CA ALA A 305 -4.77 1.38 11.27
C ALA A 305 -3.28 1.62 11.01
N VAL A 306 -2.46 0.59 11.23
CA VAL A 306 -1.10 0.49 10.64
C VAL A 306 -1.07 -0.75 9.76
N VAL A 307 -0.62 -0.57 8.52
CA VAL A 307 -0.42 -1.69 7.58
C VAL A 307 1.07 -1.94 7.43
N VAL A 308 1.51 -3.18 7.67
CA VAL A 308 2.90 -3.60 7.48
C VAL A 308 3.02 -4.41 6.20
N TRP A 309 4.05 -4.09 5.40
CA TRP A 309 4.42 -4.80 4.18
C TRP A 309 5.81 -5.37 4.38
N ARG A 310 5.99 -6.69 4.22
CA ARG A 310 7.28 -7.38 4.39
C ARG A 310 7.82 -7.92 3.06
N PHE A 311 9.13 -7.85 2.86
CA PHE A 311 9.80 -8.09 1.57
C PHE A 311 10.97 -9.06 1.62
#